data_AF-A0A432Y660-F1
#
_entry.id   AF-A0A432Y660-F1
#
_cell.length_a   1.000
_cell.length_b   1.000
_cell.length_c   1.000
_cell.angle_alpha   90.00
_cell.angle_beta   90.00
_cell.angle_gamma   90.00
#
_symmetry.space_group_name_H-M   'P 1'
#
loop_
_entity.id
_entity.type
_entity.pdbx_description
1 polymer ?
#
loop_
_entity_poly.entity_id
_entity_poly.type
_entity_poly.pdbx_seq_one_letter_code
_entity_poly.pdbx_strand_id
1 'polypeptide(L)'
;MVMEVISVWYQDAEVGALSFDSEQGFGAFEYTPEFIRSGVELAPLTMPLKKQIYSFPELMGPTFHGLPGLVADSLPDDFGNAVLNAWVANRGLQPADISPLQRLQYTGKRGMGALEYRPATRVRGFEQMQKVNIAELTEIAQDVLDSRARFEHELPSDGAADREAMLALLSVGTSAGGARPKAVLAFNDDFTQVCSGQTDAPAGFRHYLMKFDGVVERSTGHETFGDPQGYGAMEYVYYLMAQQCGIEMMPCHLLPEGDRRHFLTQRFDRDGNTKIHTQTLNGIAHVDYKKPGSFSYSELFAVARKLKLTAPEAEQLMRRMIFNIVARNHDDHAKNFAFQYRAGRWQLAPAYDVAYSYKPDSKWVNQHWMQLNGKREDFTRQDIYALEQVSPLFSRHKLDAMVDQTLESVSQWPRLAAQNDVPSALIELIRKHQRLDL
;
A
#
# COMPACT_ATOMS: atom_id res chain seq x y z
N MET A 1 4.97 -29.95 -17.28
CA MET A 1 5.57 -28.61 -17.41
C MET A 1 4.74 -27.68 -18.29
N VAL A 2 3.70 -27.08 -17.71
CA VAL A 2 3.05 -25.91 -18.30
C VAL A 2 3.82 -24.70 -17.77
N MET A 3 4.74 -24.17 -18.57
CA MET A 3 5.45 -22.95 -18.21
C MET A 3 4.61 -21.77 -18.71
N GLU A 4 3.86 -21.14 -17.79
CA GLU A 4 3.16 -19.89 -18.10
C GLU A 4 4.19 -18.78 -18.23
N VAL A 5 4.03 -17.91 -19.24
CA VAL A 5 4.92 -16.78 -19.48
C VAL A 5 4.09 -15.53 -19.78
N ILE A 6 4.44 -14.42 -19.15
CA ILE A 6 3.86 -13.10 -19.40
C ILE A 6 4.98 -12.08 -19.65
N SER A 7 4.67 -11.02 -20.39
CA SER A 7 5.60 -9.91 -20.58
C SER A 7 5.36 -8.83 -19.52
N VAL A 8 6.45 -8.28 -18.99
CA VAL A 8 6.44 -7.13 -18.08
C VAL A 8 6.80 -5.88 -18.87
N TRP A 9 6.02 -4.81 -18.71
CA TRP A 9 6.16 -3.58 -19.46
C TRP A 9 6.34 -2.38 -18.52
N TYR A 10 7.10 -1.38 -18.98
CA TYR A 10 7.30 -0.10 -18.30
C TYR A 10 7.29 1.01 -19.36
N GLN A 11 6.36 1.95 -19.27
CA GLN A 11 6.23 3.08 -20.20
C GLN A 11 6.29 2.65 -21.68
N ASP A 12 5.47 1.65 -22.04
CA ASP A 12 5.40 1.05 -23.37
C ASP A 12 6.68 0.38 -23.90
N ALA A 13 7.70 0.20 -23.06
CA ALA A 13 8.83 -0.66 -23.34
C ALA A 13 8.63 -2.04 -22.69
N GLU A 14 8.90 -3.11 -23.43
CA GLU A 14 8.95 -4.46 -22.87
C GLU A 14 10.24 -4.62 -22.04
N VAL A 15 10.06 -4.72 -20.73
CA VAL A 15 11.14 -4.86 -19.76
C VAL A 15 11.76 -6.25 -19.86
N GLY A 16 10.92 -7.27 -19.94
CA GLY A 16 11.35 -8.67 -19.90
C GLY A 16 10.20 -9.66 -19.86
N ALA A 17 10.57 -10.93 -19.91
CA ALA A 17 9.64 -12.05 -19.77
C ALA A 17 9.68 -12.58 -18.34
N LEU A 18 8.50 -12.86 -17.78
CA LEU A 18 8.31 -13.49 -16.48
C LEU A 18 7.65 -14.85 -16.68
N SER A 19 8.32 -15.91 -16.27
CA SER A 19 7.77 -17.27 -16.25
C SER A 19 7.48 -17.73 -14.83
N PHE A 20 6.60 -18.72 -14.69
CA PHE A 20 6.33 -19.38 -13.42
C PHE A 20 6.23 -20.88 -13.63
N ASP A 21 6.99 -21.63 -12.82
CA ASP A 21 6.91 -23.09 -12.78
C ASP A 21 5.92 -23.50 -11.69
N SER A 22 4.74 -23.98 -12.10
CA SER A 22 3.70 -24.43 -11.16
C SER A 22 4.06 -25.71 -10.41
N GLU A 23 4.99 -26.53 -10.92
CA GLU A 23 5.46 -27.74 -10.25
C GLU A 23 6.48 -27.40 -9.17
N GLN A 24 7.39 -26.46 -9.45
CA GLN A 24 8.44 -26.03 -8.51
C GLN A 24 8.01 -24.88 -7.58
N GLY A 25 6.99 -24.11 -7.96
CA GLY A 25 6.42 -23.04 -7.14
C GLY A 25 7.18 -21.71 -7.15
N PHE A 26 8.11 -21.50 -8.08
CA PHE A 26 8.83 -20.22 -8.24
C PHE A 26 8.91 -19.75 -9.68
N GLY A 27 9.07 -18.44 -9.85
CA GLY A 27 9.18 -17.77 -11.13
C GLY A 27 10.60 -17.38 -11.51
N ALA A 28 10.78 -17.12 -12.79
CA ALA A 28 12.03 -16.63 -13.35
C ALA A 28 11.76 -15.42 -14.24
N PHE A 29 12.68 -14.46 -14.23
CA PHE A 29 12.57 -13.23 -15.00
C PHE A 29 13.83 -13.00 -15.83
N GLU A 30 13.68 -12.63 -17.10
CA GLU A 30 14.78 -12.25 -17.97
C GLU A 30 14.48 -10.91 -18.65
N TYR A 31 15.43 -9.97 -18.55
CA TYR A 31 15.34 -8.68 -19.25
C TYR A 31 15.47 -8.86 -20.76
N THR A 32 14.74 -8.06 -21.54
CA THR A 32 14.99 -7.98 -22.99
C THR A 32 16.35 -7.32 -23.27
N PRO A 33 17.06 -7.72 -24.33
CA PRO A 33 18.28 -7.03 -24.76
C PRO A 33 18.06 -5.53 -25.00
N GLU A 34 16.88 -5.15 -25.49
CA GLU A 34 16.45 -3.77 -25.74
C GLU A 34 16.38 -2.98 -24.43
N PHE A 35 15.77 -3.55 -23.39
CA PHE A 35 15.63 -2.88 -22.10
C PHE A 35 16.98 -2.74 -21.38
N ILE A 36 17.86 -3.74 -21.47
CA ILE A 36 19.24 -3.63 -20.96
C ILE A 36 19.96 -2.44 -21.59
N ARG A 37 19.79 -2.21 -22.90
CA ARG A 37 20.41 -1.07 -23.60
C ARG A 37 19.84 0.29 -23.19
N SER A 38 18.63 0.34 -22.62
CA SER A 38 18.03 1.59 -22.14
C SER A 38 18.76 2.18 -20.94
N GLY A 39 19.44 1.34 -20.14
CA GLY A 39 20.09 1.75 -18.90
C GLY A 39 19.14 2.09 -17.74
N VAL A 40 17.82 1.86 -17.90
CA VAL A 40 16.82 2.12 -16.86
C VAL A 40 16.82 1.01 -15.81
N GLU A 41 17.41 1.29 -14.65
CA GLU A 41 17.52 0.35 -13.52
C GLU A 41 16.23 0.32 -12.68
N LEU A 42 15.28 -0.54 -13.06
CA LEU A 42 13.98 -0.66 -12.38
C LEU A 42 14.06 -1.38 -11.02
N ALA A 43 15.09 -2.19 -10.75
CA ALA A 43 15.34 -2.88 -9.47
C ALA A 43 16.85 -3.07 -9.20
N PRO A 44 17.61 -1.98 -9.00
CA PRO A 44 19.08 -2.02 -9.00
C PRO A 44 19.70 -2.86 -7.88
N LEU A 45 18.97 -3.12 -6.78
CA LEU A 45 19.51 -3.84 -5.62
C LEU A 45 19.42 -5.35 -5.76
N THR A 46 18.37 -5.86 -6.42
CA THR A 46 18.06 -7.28 -6.49
C THR A 46 18.14 -7.82 -7.91
N MET A 47 17.86 -6.99 -8.92
CA MET A 47 17.80 -7.37 -10.33
C MET A 47 18.45 -6.30 -11.23
N PRO A 48 19.78 -6.06 -11.11
CA PRO A 48 20.47 -5.08 -11.96
C PRO A 48 20.38 -5.43 -13.46
N LEU A 49 20.58 -4.48 -14.37
CA LEU A 49 20.51 -4.78 -15.81
C LEU A 49 21.66 -5.70 -16.26
N LYS A 50 21.35 -6.98 -16.48
CA LYS A 50 22.30 -8.00 -16.95
C LYS A 50 21.61 -9.01 -17.85
N LYS A 51 22.36 -9.58 -18.79
CA LYS A 51 21.92 -10.71 -19.61
C LYS A 51 22.01 -12.01 -18.80
N GLN A 52 21.02 -12.24 -17.95
CA GLN A 52 20.89 -13.44 -17.14
C GLN A 52 19.43 -13.67 -16.75
N ILE A 53 19.12 -14.89 -16.34
CA ILE A 53 17.84 -15.23 -15.74
C ILE A 53 17.92 -14.95 -14.23
N TYR A 54 16.98 -14.16 -13.72
CA TYR A 54 16.78 -13.91 -12.31
C TYR A 54 15.75 -14.89 -11.76
N SER A 55 16.12 -15.64 -10.73
CA SER A 55 15.23 -16.53 -9.98
C SER A 55 15.61 -16.48 -8.51
N PHE A 56 14.61 -16.53 -7.64
CA PHE A 56 14.78 -16.43 -6.19
C PHE A 56 13.93 -17.50 -5.49
N PRO A 57 14.35 -18.79 -5.50
CA PRO A 57 13.60 -19.88 -4.86
C PRO A 57 13.33 -19.64 -3.36
N GLU A 58 14.16 -18.85 -2.68
CA GLU A 58 13.94 -18.43 -1.30
C GLU A 58 12.66 -17.57 -1.10
N LEU A 59 12.08 -17.03 -2.17
CA LEU A 59 10.87 -16.20 -2.15
C LEU A 59 9.56 -16.99 -2.39
N MET A 60 9.59 -18.32 -2.37
CA MET A 60 8.40 -19.19 -2.50
C MET A 60 7.34 -18.97 -1.41
N GLY A 61 7.68 -18.26 -0.33
CA GLY A 61 6.76 -17.97 0.76
C GLY A 61 5.54 -17.12 0.35
N PRO A 62 4.56 -16.99 1.26
CA PRO A 62 3.27 -16.32 1.01
C PRO A 62 3.38 -14.79 0.81
N THR A 63 4.57 -14.23 0.89
CA THR A 63 4.82 -12.79 0.72
C THR A 63 5.05 -12.42 -0.74
N PHE A 64 5.86 -13.22 -1.44
CA PHE A 64 6.25 -12.97 -2.82
C PHE A 64 5.65 -13.96 -3.81
N HIS A 65 5.05 -15.05 -3.30
CA HIS A 65 4.43 -16.11 -4.12
C HIS A 65 5.40 -16.69 -5.15
N GLY A 66 6.67 -16.85 -4.77
CA GLY A 66 7.72 -17.39 -5.64
C GLY A 66 8.18 -16.44 -6.75
N LEU A 67 7.67 -15.20 -6.80
CA LEU A 67 8.06 -14.23 -7.82
C LEU A 67 9.19 -13.30 -7.31
N PRO A 68 10.02 -12.75 -8.23
CA PRO A 68 10.96 -11.68 -7.89
C PRO A 68 10.26 -10.46 -7.28
N GLY A 69 10.90 -9.77 -6.33
CA GLY A 69 10.30 -8.63 -5.62
C GLY A 69 9.82 -7.51 -6.54
N LEU A 70 10.55 -7.23 -7.63
CA LEU A 70 10.17 -6.22 -8.63
C LEU A 70 8.72 -6.39 -9.14
N VAL A 71 8.29 -7.63 -9.34
CA VAL A 71 6.95 -7.93 -9.89
C VAL A 71 5.97 -8.38 -8.81
N ALA A 72 6.45 -9.04 -7.76
CA ALA A 72 5.65 -9.46 -6.63
C ALA A 72 5.00 -8.28 -5.89
N ASP A 73 5.66 -7.11 -5.91
CA ASP A 73 5.14 -5.88 -5.31
C ASP A 73 3.90 -5.32 -6.03
N SER A 74 3.50 -5.87 -7.17
CA SER A 74 2.22 -5.57 -7.85
C SER A 74 1.11 -6.60 -7.58
N LEU A 75 1.39 -7.63 -6.77
CA LEU A 75 0.39 -8.61 -6.38
C LEU A 75 -0.66 -7.98 -5.45
N PRO A 76 -1.93 -8.41 -5.56
CA PRO A 76 -2.98 -8.01 -4.63
C PRO A 76 -2.60 -8.23 -3.16
N ASP A 77 -2.96 -7.28 -2.30
CA ASP A 77 -3.04 -7.48 -0.85
C ASP A 77 -4.26 -8.31 -0.44
N ASP A 78 -4.52 -8.45 0.87
CA ASP A 78 -5.60 -9.29 1.37
C ASP A 78 -6.97 -8.89 0.82
N PHE A 79 -7.27 -7.59 0.75
CA PHE A 79 -8.53 -7.11 0.16
C PHE A 79 -8.55 -7.31 -1.35
N GLY A 80 -7.46 -6.97 -2.05
CA GLY A 80 -7.35 -7.20 -3.49
C GLY A 80 -7.49 -8.69 -3.85
N ASN A 81 -6.97 -9.59 -3.02
CA ASN A 81 -7.15 -11.03 -3.16
C ASN A 81 -8.61 -11.44 -2.93
N ALA A 82 -9.31 -10.86 -1.95
CA ALA A 82 -10.74 -11.10 -1.76
C ALA A 82 -11.57 -10.67 -2.98
N VAL A 83 -11.29 -9.49 -3.54
CA VAL A 83 -11.91 -8.99 -4.78
C VAL A 83 -11.63 -9.93 -5.95
N LEU A 84 -10.38 -10.35 -6.12
CA LEU A 84 -10.00 -11.29 -7.17
C LEU A 84 -10.70 -12.64 -7.00
N ASN A 85 -10.74 -13.18 -5.79
CA ASN A 85 -11.41 -14.45 -5.51
C ASN A 85 -12.91 -14.36 -5.82
N ALA A 86 -13.57 -13.26 -5.44
CA ALA A 86 -14.97 -13.00 -5.78
C ALA A 86 -15.18 -12.91 -7.30
N TRP A 87 -14.26 -12.26 -8.03
CA TRP A 87 -14.29 -12.18 -9.48
C TRP A 87 -14.09 -13.54 -10.17
N VAL A 88 -13.17 -14.37 -9.66
CA VAL A 88 -12.93 -15.75 -10.15
C VAL A 88 -14.14 -16.64 -9.89
N ALA A 89 -14.72 -16.56 -8.70
CA ALA A 89 -15.91 -17.32 -8.33
C ALA A 89 -17.13 -16.99 -9.21
N ASN A 90 -17.33 -15.70 -9.55
CA ASN A 90 -18.40 -15.27 -10.48
C ASN A 90 -18.26 -15.87 -11.89
N ARG A 91 -17.09 -16.41 -12.25
CA ARG A 91 -16.84 -17.09 -13.52
C ARG A 91 -16.87 -18.62 -13.39
N GLY A 92 -17.26 -19.15 -12.23
CA GLY A 92 -17.32 -20.58 -11.95
C GLY A 92 -15.96 -21.26 -11.76
N LEU A 93 -14.91 -20.48 -11.51
CA LEU A 93 -13.55 -20.98 -11.29
C LEU A 93 -13.21 -21.00 -9.79
N GLN A 94 -12.20 -21.78 -9.38
CA GLN A 94 -11.74 -21.81 -7.98
C GLN A 94 -10.53 -20.88 -7.77
N PRO A 95 -10.47 -20.11 -6.68
CA PRO A 95 -9.31 -19.26 -6.35
C PRO A 95 -7.98 -20.01 -6.17
N ALA A 96 -8.02 -21.31 -5.87
CA ALA A 96 -6.83 -22.15 -5.77
C ALA A 96 -6.18 -22.41 -7.13
N ASP A 97 -6.92 -22.24 -8.23
CA ASP A 97 -6.46 -22.57 -9.56
C ASP A 97 -5.68 -21.42 -10.23
N ILE A 98 -5.67 -20.21 -9.62
CA ILE A 98 -5.00 -19.06 -10.21
C ILE A 98 -3.54 -18.94 -9.81
N SER A 99 -2.67 -18.96 -10.81
CA SER A 99 -1.22 -18.78 -10.63
C SER A 99 -0.87 -17.33 -10.23
N PRO A 100 0.31 -17.09 -9.65
CA PRO A 100 0.81 -15.74 -9.42
C PRO A 100 0.87 -14.88 -10.70
N LEU A 101 1.15 -15.50 -11.87
CA LEU A 101 1.12 -14.79 -13.15
C LEU A 101 -0.30 -14.37 -13.52
N GLN A 102 -1.29 -15.24 -13.35
CA GLN A 102 -2.68 -14.89 -13.62
C GLN A 102 -3.18 -13.78 -12.68
N ARG A 103 -2.70 -13.72 -11.44
CA ARG A 103 -2.95 -12.57 -10.53
C ARG A 103 -2.35 -11.28 -11.09
N LEU A 104 -1.11 -11.33 -11.60
CA LEU A 104 -0.49 -10.18 -12.27
C LEU A 104 -1.22 -9.79 -13.56
N GLN A 105 -1.71 -10.74 -14.35
CA GLN A 105 -2.52 -10.47 -15.54
C GLN A 105 -3.87 -9.82 -15.19
N TYR A 106 -4.46 -10.21 -14.06
CA TYR A 106 -5.63 -9.53 -13.51
C TYR A 106 -5.27 -8.09 -13.11
N THR A 107 -4.18 -7.88 -12.37
CA THR A 107 -3.68 -6.51 -12.09
C THR A 107 -3.47 -5.74 -13.39
N GLY A 108 -2.85 -6.34 -14.40
CA GLY A 108 -2.68 -5.81 -15.74
C GLY A 108 -1.99 -4.45 -15.71
N LYS A 109 -2.74 -3.39 -16.04
CA LYS A 109 -2.29 -1.98 -16.07
C LYS A 109 -2.65 -1.19 -14.81
N ARG A 110 -3.26 -1.82 -13.80
CA ARG A 110 -3.92 -1.17 -12.65
C ARG A 110 -3.07 -1.07 -11.39
N GLY A 111 -1.94 -1.75 -11.37
CA GLY A 111 -1.04 -1.81 -10.23
C GLY A 111 -0.57 -0.45 -9.75
N MET A 112 -0.05 -0.44 -8.53
CA MET A 112 0.77 0.67 -8.06
C MET A 112 2.05 0.76 -8.91
N GLY A 113 2.53 1.98 -9.11
CA GLY A 113 3.70 2.23 -9.91
C GLY A 113 3.41 2.25 -11.42
N ALA A 114 4.40 1.88 -12.21
CA ALA A 114 4.39 1.99 -13.66
C ALA A 114 4.59 0.66 -14.41
N LEU A 115 4.66 -0.46 -13.68
CA LEU A 115 4.72 -1.77 -14.31
C LEU A 115 3.34 -2.17 -14.84
N GLU A 116 3.35 -2.84 -15.99
CA GLU A 116 2.17 -3.46 -16.58
C GLU A 116 2.47 -4.90 -16.98
N TYR A 117 1.44 -5.74 -16.93
CA TYR A 117 1.55 -7.17 -17.19
C TYR A 117 0.69 -7.54 -18.41
N ARG A 118 1.31 -8.18 -19.41
CA ARG A 118 0.66 -8.52 -20.69
C ARG A 118 0.78 -10.02 -21.00
N PRO A 119 -0.29 -10.66 -21.52
CA PRO A 119 -1.61 -10.08 -21.81
C PRO A 119 -2.42 -9.84 -20.53
N ALA A 120 -3.06 -8.68 -20.43
CA ALA A 120 -3.95 -8.36 -19.33
C ALA A 120 -5.30 -9.09 -19.48
N THR A 121 -5.88 -9.50 -18.36
CA THR A 121 -7.21 -10.10 -18.31
C THR A 121 -8.27 -9.08 -18.75
N ARG A 122 -9.09 -9.44 -19.75
CA ARG A 122 -10.19 -8.58 -20.21
C ARG A 122 -11.35 -8.61 -19.21
N VAL A 123 -11.70 -7.44 -18.69
CA VAL A 123 -12.88 -7.22 -17.84
C VAL A 123 -13.91 -6.45 -18.66
N ARG A 124 -15.15 -6.92 -18.71
CA ARG A 124 -16.23 -6.28 -19.48
C ARG A 124 -16.59 -4.92 -18.90
N GLY A 125 -16.95 -3.95 -19.75
CA GLY A 125 -17.35 -2.59 -19.34
C GLY A 125 -16.22 -1.66 -18.89
N PHE A 126 -14.99 -2.18 -18.75
CA PHE A 126 -13.89 -1.53 -18.05
C PHE A 126 -13.14 -0.44 -18.82
N GLU A 127 -13.18 -0.47 -20.16
CA GLU A 127 -12.44 0.49 -21.00
C GLU A 127 -13.20 1.81 -21.24
N GLN A 128 -14.39 1.95 -20.66
CA GLN A 128 -15.21 3.15 -20.78
C GLN A 128 -15.22 3.92 -19.47
N MET A 129 -15.24 5.25 -19.58
CA MET A 129 -15.44 6.13 -18.44
C MET A 129 -16.83 5.87 -17.84
N GLN A 130 -16.87 5.29 -16.64
CA GLN A 130 -18.11 5.05 -15.91
C GLN A 130 -18.25 6.07 -14.78
N LYS A 131 -19.43 6.68 -14.67
CA LYS A 131 -19.82 7.41 -13.45
C LYS A 131 -19.99 6.38 -12.34
N VAL A 132 -19.47 6.70 -11.16
CA VAL A 132 -19.49 5.78 -10.01
C VAL A 132 -20.45 6.31 -8.97
N ASN A 133 -21.32 5.44 -8.44
CA ASN A 133 -22.09 5.73 -7.24
C ASN A 133 -21.32 5.20 -6.03
N ILE A 134 -20.91 6.10 -5.13
CA ILE A 134 -20.11 5.73 -3.96
C ILE A 134 -20.88 4.80 -3.02
N ALA A 135 -22.17 5.04 -2.80
CA ALA A 135 -22.99 4.20 -1.90
C ALA A 135 -23.07 2.75 -2.41
N GLU A 136 -23.29 2.56 -3.71
CA GLU A 136 -23.32 1.24 -4.36
C GLU A 136 -21.94 0.55 -4.28
N LEU A 137 -20.85 1.31 -4.47
CA LEU A 137 -19.51 0.75 -4.35
C LEU A 137 -19.19 0.34 -2.90
N THR A 138 -19.68 1.08 -1.91
CA THR A 138 -19.57 0.73 -0.50
C THR A 138 -20.36 -0.54 -0.17
N GLU A 139 -21.54 -0.74 -0.76
CA GLU A 139 -22.32 -1.98 -0.62
C GLU A 139 -21.57 -3.19 -1.20
N ILE A 140 -21.01 -3.06 -2.40
CA ILE A 140 -20.21 -4.14 -3.02
C ILE A 140 -18.96 -4.44 -2.19
N ALA A 141 -18.30 -3.43 -1.64
CA ALA A 141 -17.16 -3.63 -0.74
C ALA A 141 -17.57 -4.45 0.51
N GLN A 142 -18.75 -4.17 1.08
CA GLN A 142 -19.29 -4.94 2.19
C GLN A 142 -19.60 -6.39 1.78
N ASP A 143 -20.20 -6.61 0.61
CA ASP A 143 -20.48 -7.95 0.08
C ASP A 143 -19.20 -8.79 -0.11
N VAL A 144 -18.13 -8.17 -0.62
CA VAL A 144 -16.82 -8.85 -0.78
C VAL A 144 -16.26 -9.30 0.56
N LEU A 145 -16.37 -8.48 1.61
CA LEU A 145 -15.96 -8.89 2.95
C LEU A 145 -16.88 -9.96 3.56
N ASP A 146 -18.20 -9.83 3.41
CA ASP A 146 -19.17 -10.78 3.95
C ASP A 146 -19.09 -12.15 3.25
N SER A 147 -18.80 -12.18 1.94
CA SER A 147 -18.60 -13.42 1.18
C SER A 147 -17.29 -14.13 1.53
N ARG A 148 -16.23 -13.40 1.92
CA ARG A 148 -15.04 -14.01 2.53
C ARG A 148 -15.38 -14.77 3.82
N ALA A 149 -16.35 -14.27 4.58
CA ALA A 149 -16.82 -14.91 5.82
C ALA A 149 -17.74 -16.13 5.57
N ARG A 150 -18.38 -16.22 4.40
CA ARG A 150 -19.31 -17.27 4.02
C ARG A 150 -18.84 -17.93 2.73
N PHE A 151 -18.01 -18.96 2.83
CA PHE A 151 -17.95 -19.95 1.76
C PHE A 151 -19.39 -20.43 1.52
N GLU A 152 -19.88 -20.36 0.28
CA GLU A 152 -21.21 -20.78 -0.18
C GLU A 152 -22.33 -19.72 -0.09
N HIS A 153 -22.46 -18.89 -1.13
CA HIS A 153 -23.75 -18.70 -1.80
C HIS A 153 -23.60 -18.11 -3.20
N GLU A 154 -24.36 -18.66 -4.15
CA GLU A 154 -24.57 -18.07 -5.47
C GLU A 154 -25.25 -16.71 -5.30
N LEU A 155 -24.60 -15.67 -5.82
CA LEU A 155 -25.11 -14.31 -5.78
C LEU A 155 -26.16 -14.10 -6.91
N PRO A 156 -27.19 -13.28 -6.70
CA PRO A 156 -28.25 -13.06 -7.69
C PRO A 156 -27.71 -12.54 -9.02
N SER A 157 -28.30 -13.01 -10.12
CA SER A 157 -27.81 -12.87 -11.50
C SER A 157 -28.29 -11.64 -12.27
N ASP A 158 -29.12 -10.78 -11.68
CA ASP A 158 -29.55 -9.54 -12.33
C ASP A 158 -28.46 -8.45 -12.18
N GLY A 159 -28.02 -7.86 -13.29
CA GLY A 159 -27.00 -6.80 -13.31
C GLY A 159 -25.53 -7.27 -13.26
N ALA A 160 -25.24 -8.54 -13.57
CA ALA A 160 -23.91 -9.14 -13.46
C ALA A 160 -22.77 -8.35 -14.16
N ALA A 161 -23.07 -7.65 -15.27
CA ALA A 161 -22.08 -6.83 -15.99
C ALA A 161 -21.68 -5.56 -15.21
N ASP A 162 -22.64 -4.91 -14.56
CA ASP A 162 -22.40 -3.70 -13.76
C ASP A 162 -21.63 -4.06 -12.48
N ARG A 163 -21.99 -5.19 -11.85
CA ARG A 163 -21.27 -5.72 -10.68
C ARG A 163 -19.83 -6.09 -11.01
N GLU A 164 -19.56 -6.72 -12.15
CA GLU A 164 -18.19 -7.07 -12.56
C GLU A 164 -17.34 -5.79 -12.78
N ALA A 165 -17.92 -4.76 -13.39
CA ALA A 165 -17.24 -3.48 -13.58
C ALA A 165 -16.93 -2.80 -12.24
N MET A 166 -17.87 -2.79 -11.30
CA MET A 166 -17.66 -2.23 -9.97
C MET A 166 -16.65 -3.00 -9.12
N LEU A 167 -16.64 -4.34 -9.18
CA LEU A 167 -15.60 -5.16 -8.57
C LEU A 167 -14.21 -4.80 -9.11
N ALA A 168 -14.11 -4.40 -10.38
CA ALA A 168 -12.84 -3.99 -10.97
C ALA A 168 -12.37 -2.58 -10.54
N LEU A 169 -13.29 -1.74 -10.01
CA LEU A 169 -12.95 -0.45 -9.39
C LEU A 169 -12.32 -0.63 -8.02
N LEU A 170 -12.74 -1.66 -7.28
CA LEU A 170 -12.12 -2.05 -6.02
C LEU A 170 -10.65 -2.36 -6.28
N SER A 171 -9.80 -1.76 -5.45
CA SER A 171 -8.36 -1.73 -5.70
C SER A 171 -7.74 -3.10 -5.43
N VAL A 172 -6.90 -3.49 -6.37
CA VAL A 172 -5.87 -4.50 -6.19
C VAL A 172 -4.62 -3.77 -5.68
N GLY A 173 -4.70 -3.25 -4.46
CA GLY A 173 -3.62 -2.47 -3.84
C GLY A 173 -2.60 -3.35 -3.12
N THR A 174 -1.53 -2.74 -2.63
CA THR A 174 -0.46 -3.40 -1.88
C THR A 174 -0.35 -2.81 -0.48
N SER A 175 -1.27 -3.15 0.43
CA SER A 175 -1.05 -2.94 1.87
C SER A 175 -0.61 -4.26 2.53
N ALA A 176 -0.06 -4.18 3.73
CA ALA A 176 0.06 -5.32 4.62
C ALA A 176 -0.74 -5.16 5.91
N GLY A 177 -1.45 -4.04 6.09
CA GLY A 177 -2.35 -3.74 7.20
C GLY A 177 -3.76 -4.34 7.09
N GLY A 178 -3.90 -5.53 6.47
CA GLY A 178 -5.17 -6.27 6.42
C GLY A 178 -6.14 -5.87 5.30
N ALA A 179 -7.37 -6.40 5.38
CA ALA A 179 -8.38 -6.38 4.32
C ALA A 179 -9.22 -5.08 4.29
N ARG A 180 -8.62 -3.92 4.58
CA ARG A 180 -9.33 -2.64 4.51
C ARG A 180 -9.82 -2.39 3.08
N PRO A 181 -11.14 -2.24 2.88
CA PRO A 181 -11.67 -2.00 1.55
C PRO A 181 -11.16 -0.70 0.99
N LYS A 182 -10.89 -0.70 -0.31
CA LYS A 182 -10.33 0.44 -1.03
C LYS A 182 -10.69 0.40 -2.50
N ALA A 183 -10.78 1.58 -3.11
CA ALA A 183 -11.07 1.75 -4.52
C ALA A 183 -10.12 2.77 -5.16
N VAL A 184 -9.77 2.54 -6.43
CA VAL A 184 -9.03 3.50 -7.23
C VAL A 184 -10.03 4.29 -8.07
N LEU A 185 -10.16 5.58 -7.77
CA LEU A 185 -11.16 6.47 -8.34
C LEU A 185 -10.51 7.74 -8.86
N ALA A 186 -11.20 8.45 -9.75
CA ALA A 186 -10.80 9.78 -10.17
C ALA A 186 -11.89 10.78 -9.81
N PHE A 187 -11.50 11.86 -9.14
CA PHE A 187 -12.40 12.92 -8.67
C PHE A 187 -12.05 14.25 -9.32
N ASN A 188 -13.06 15.07 -9.57
CA ASN A 188 -12.87 16.47 -9.93
C ASN A 188 -12.43 17.31 -8.70
N ASP A 189 -12.02 18.56 -8.92
CA ASP A 189 -11.41 19.40 -7.88
C ASP A 189 -12.34 19.71 -6.67
N ASP A 190 -13.66 19.62 -6.82
CA ASP A 190 -14.64 19.86 -5.75
C ASP A 190 -15.28 18.57 -5.19
N PHE A 191 -14.83 17.40 -5.64
CA PHE A 191 -15.32 16.07 -5.23
C PHE A 191 -16.82 15.83 -5.48
N THR A 192 -17.48 16.61 -6.34
CA THR A 192 -18.90 16.40 -6.72
C THR A 192 -19.07 15.35 -7.82
N GLN A 193 -18.01 15.03 -8.56
CA GLN A 193 -18.03 14.05 -9.63
C GLN A 193 -16.93 13.01 -9.42
N VAL A 194 -17.28 11.75 -9.66
CA VAL A 194 -16.38 10.62 -9.56
C VAL A 194 -16.53 9.68 -10.76
N CYS A 195 -15.40 9.21 -11.26
CA CYS A 195 -15.32 8.16 -12.26
C CYS A 195 -14.29 7.11 -11.87
N SER A 196 -14.19 6.05 -12.67
CA SER A 196 -13.12 5.05 -12.53
C SER A 196 -11.74 5.72 -12.56
N GLY A 197 -10.88 5.39 -11.59
CA GLY A 197 -9.47 5.81 -11.54
C GLY A 197 -8.52 4.77 -12.14
N GLN A 198 -9.05 3.72 -12.77
CA GLN A 198 -8.26 2.66 -13.37
C GLN A 198 -7.91 2.92 -14.85
N THR A 199 -8.52 3.94 -15.44
CA THR A 199 -8.30 4.47 -16.78
C THR A 199 -7.78 5.90 -16.67
N ASP A 200 -7.39 6.50 -17.79
CA ASP A 200 -6.99 7.90 -17.81
C ASP A 200 -8.06 8.81 -17.18
N ALA A 201 -7.65 9.60 -16.19
CA ALA A 201 -8.48 10.62 -15.58
C ALA A 201 -8.75 11.71 -16.64
N PRO A 202 -10.00 12.17 -16.78
CA PRO A 202 -10.35 13.28 -17.65
C PRO A 202 -9.66 14.59 -17.24
N ALA A 203 -9.68 15.58 -18.13
CA ALA A 203 -9.26 16.93 -17.78
C ALA A 203 -10.07 17.46 -16.59
N GLY A 204 -9.38 18.03 -15.60
CA GLY A 204 -9.99 18.52 -14.35
C GLY A 204 -10.22 17.44 -13.29
N PHE A 205 -9.84 16.18 -13.56
CA PHE A 205 -9.89 15.08 -12.59
C PHE A 205 -8.48 14.68 -12.14
N ARG A 206 -8.38 14.14 -10.92
CA ARG A 206 -7.15 13.57 -10.37
C ARG A 206 -7.41 12.19 -9.82
N HIS A 207 -6.36 11.36 -9.80
CA HIS A 207 -6.40 9.99 -9.28
C HIS A 207 -6.29 9.95 -7.77
N TYR A 208 -7.21 9.24 -7.14
CA TYR A 208 -7.27 9.01 -5.70
C TYR A 208 -7.37 7.53 -5.37
N LEU A 209 -6.81 7.17 -4.22
CA LEU A 209 -7.15 5.95 -3.50
C LEU A 209 -8.17 6.33 -2.42
N MET A 210 -9.36 5.76 -2.49
CA MET A 210 -10.38 5.92 -1.46
C MET A 210 -10.36 4.70 -0.55
N LYS A 211 -10.33 4.91 0.76
CA LYS A 211 -10.52 3.89 1.80
C LYS A 211 -11.93 4.02 2.37
N PHE A 212 -12.66 2.92 2.38
CA PHE A 212 -14.05 2.94 2.82
C PHE A 212 -14.14 3.06 4.35
N ASP A 213 -15.21 3.67 4.83
CA ASP A 213 -15.50 3.83 6.24
C ASP A 213 -16.79 3.08 6.56
N GLY A 214 -16.87 2.48 7.75
CA GLY A 214 -18.03 1.69 8.18
C GLY A 214 -18.22 0.37 7.45
N VAL A 215 -17.21 -0.12 6.72
CA VAL A 215 -17.22 -1.45 6.10
C VAL A 215 -16.50 -2.41 7.05
N VAL A 216 -17.26 -3.33 7.66
CA VAL A 216 -16.81 -4.15 8.78
C VAL A 216 -16.84 -5.63 8.41
N GLU A 217 -15.73 -6.34 8.68
CA GLU A 217 -15.69 -7.79 8.57
C GLU A 217 -16.51 -8.43 9.71
N ARG A 218 -17.59 -9.15 9.36
CA ARG A 218 -18.54 -9.73 10.32
C ARG A 218 -18.18 -11.15 10.79
N SER A 219 -17.12 -11.76 10.27
CA SER A 219 -16.66 -13.10 10.66
C SER A 219 -15.95 -13.09 12.01
N THR A 220 -16.51 -13.82 12.98
CA THR A 220 -15.81 -14.18 14.21
C THR A 220 -14.87 -15.34 13.93
N GLY A 221 -13.58 -15.08 13.72
CA GLY A 221 -12.58 -16.15 13.59
C GLY A 221 -11.31 -15.80 12.79
N HIS A 222 -11.32 -14.70 12.06
CA HIS A 222 -10.14 -14.14 11.40
C HIS A 222 -9.85 -12.75 11.98
N GLU A 223 -8.59 -12.36 12.01
CA GLU A 223 -8.16 -11.09 12.63
C GLU A 223 -8.95 -9.93 12.00
N THR A 224 -9.73 -9.23 12.83
CA THR A 224 -10.67 -8.19 12.43
C THR A 224 -9.91 -7.04 11.78
N PHE A 225 -9.99 -6.94 10.45
CA PHE A 225 -9.43 -5.83 9.67
C PHE A 225 -10.49 -5.28 8.67
N GLY A 226 -11.65 -4.93 9.21
CA GLY A 226 -12.54 -3.91 8.63
C GLY A 226 -12.43 -2.63 9.45
N ASP A 227 -12.91 -1.52 8.91
CA ASP A 227 -12.89 -0.22 9.59
C ASP A 227 -14.23 0.01 10.30
N PRO A 228 -14.29 -0.08 11.65
CA PRO A 228 -15.42 0.49 12.39
C PRO A 228 -15.62 1.93 11.94
N GLN A 229 -16.86 2.37 11.91
CA GLN A 229 -17.22 3.75 11.57
C GLN A 229 -16.32 4.75 12.31
N GLY A 230 -15.73 5.69 11.58
CA GLY A 230 -14.84 6.73 12.09
C GLY A 230 -13.34 6.51 11.85
N TYR A 231 -12.93 5.39 11.26
CA TYR A 231 -11.53 5.12 10.94
C TYR A 231 -11.02 6.01 9.80
N GLY A 232 -11.86 6.31 8.80
CA GLY A 232 -11.48 7.25 7.75
C GLY A 232 -11.20 8.65 8.30
N ALA A 233 -12.05 9.12 9.22
CA ALA A 233 -11.83 10.37 9.97
C ALA A 233 -10.55 10.33 10.83
N MET A 234 -10.28 9.22 11.51
CA MET A 234 -9.05 9.03 12.28
C MET A 234 -7.81 9.12 11.39
N GLU A 235 -7.80 8.44 10.24
CA GLU A 235 -6.66 8.45 9.32
C GLU A 235 -6.42 9.86 8.74
N TYR A 236 -7.48 10.62 8.47
CA TYR A 236 -7.36 12.03 8.08
C TYR A 236 -6.71 12.89 9.17
N VAL A 237 -7.06 12.67 10.43
CA VAL A 237 -6.43 13.41 11.54
C VAL A 237 -4.96 13.02 11.72
N TYR A 238 -4.60 11.75 11.48
CA TYR A 238 -3.21 11.32 11.43
C TYR A 238 -2.43 12.00 10.31
N TYR A 239 -3.04 12.15 9.13
CA TYR A 239 -2.49 12.96 8.04
C TYR A 239 -2.23 14.42 8.47
N LEU A 240 -3.19 15.06 9.15
CA LEU A 240 -3.02 16.45 9.63
C LEU A 240 -1.86 16.58 10.63
N MET A 241 -1.74 15.64 11.58
CA MET A 241 -0.63 15.64 12.53
C MET A 241 0.72 15.35 11.84
N ALA A 242 0.75 14.42 10.89
CA ALA A 242 1.96 14.12 10.12
C ALA A 242 2.44 15.34 9.32
N GLN A 243 1.53 16.09 8.69
CA GLN A 243 1.88 17.34 7.99
C GLN A 243 2.45 18.41 8.95
N GLN A 244 1.89 18.55 10.15
CA GLN A 244 2.43 19.46 11.18
C GLN A 244 3.84 19.06 11.64
N CYS A 245 4.19 17.78 11.53
CA CYS A 245 5.54 17.25 11.77
C CYS A 245 6.49 17.44 10.57
N GLY A 246 6.03 18.08 9.49
CA GLY A 246 6.79 18.25 8.25
C GLY A 246 6.94 16.96 7.44
N ILE A 247 6.10 15.95 7.67
CA ILE A 247 6.09 14.74 6.86
C ILE A 247 5.40 15.03 5.53
N GLU A 248 6.12 14.79 4.44
CA GLU A 248 5.60 14.97 3.10
C GLU A 248 4.59 13.86 2.78
N MET A 249 3.34 14.25 2.53
CA MET A 249 2.22 13.39 2.14
C MET A 249 1.47 14.02 0.97
N MET A 250 0.83 13.18 0.15
CA MET A 250 -0.11 13.67 -0.86
C MET A 250 -1.33 14.30 -0.20
N PRO A 251 -2.05 15.22 -0.90
CA PRO A 251 -3.30 15.76 -0.40
C PRO A 251 -4.29 14.65 -0.04
N CYS A 252 -4.88 14.77 1.15
CA CYS A 252 -5.89 13.86 1.65
C CYS A 252 -7.17 14.62 1.97
N HIS A 253 -8.32 13.95 1.86
CA HIS A 253 -9.64 14.54 2.07
C HIS A 253 -10.57 13.54 2.76
N LEU A 254 -11.63 14.06 3.37
CA LEU A 254 -12.77 13.27 3.85
C LEU A 254 -13.97 13.50 2.96
N LEU A 255 -14.53 12.41 2.43
CA LEU A 255 -15.79 12.45 1.69
C LEU A 255 -16.93 11.96 2.60
N PRO A 256 -17.93 12.81 2.87
CA PRO A 256 -19.10 12.41 3.65
C PRO A 256 -20.06 11.53 2.82
N GLU A 257 -20.52 10.43 3.40
CA GLU A 257 -21.60 9.58 2.86
C GLU A 257 -22.56 9.22 4.01
N GLY A 258 -23.59 10.04 4.24
CA GLY A 258 -24.42 9.93 5.44
C GLY A 258 -23.57 10.06 6.72
N ASP A 259 -23.60 9.04 7.57
CA ASP A 259 -22.78 8.99 8.79
C ASP A 259 -21.35 8.44 8.56
N ARG A 260 -21.01 8.03 7.33
CA ARG A 260 -19.67 7.56 6.96
C ARG A 260 -18.76 8.74 6.57
N ARG A 261 -17.46 8.57 6.80
CA ARG A 261 -16.39 9.51 6.42
C ARG A 261 -15.29 8.76 5.67
N HIS A 262 -15.42 8.64 4.36
CA HIS A 262 -14.42 7.96 3.54
C HIS A 262 -13.14 8.76 3.45
N PHE A 263 -12.00 8.10 3.64
CA PHE A 263 -10.69 8.74 3.50
C PHE A 263 -10.22 8.67 2.06
N LEU A 264 -9.81 9.81 1.50
CA LEU A 264 -9.20 9.88 0.17
C LEU A 264 -7.77 10.35 0.30
N THR A 265 -6.88 9.73 -0.46
CA THR A 265 -5.51 10.21 -0.65
C THR A 265 -5.20 10.27 -2.14
N GLN A 266 -4.66 11.40 -2.59
CA GLN A 266 -4.23 11.54 -3.98
C GLN A 266 -3.08 10.55 -4.25
N ARG A 267 -3.14 9.87 -5.39
CA ARG A 267 -2.10 8.88 -5.75
C ARG A 267 -0.75 9.54 -6.00
N PHE A 268 0.26 9.16 -5.22
CA PHE A 268 1.63 9.68 -5.36
C PHE A 268 2.38 9.07 -6.56
N ASP A 269 1.91 7.94 -7.07
CA ASP A 269 2.46 7.21 -8.22
C ASP A 269 1.83 7.65 -9.56
N ARG A 270 1.17 8.81 -9.58
CA ARG A 270 0.58 9.45 -10.76
C ARG A 270 1.01 10.92 -10.85
N ASP A 271 1.34 11.35 -12.05
CA ASP A 271 1.52 12.76 -12.43
C ASP A 271 0.60 13.04 -13.62
N GLY A 272 -0.59 13.58 -13.34
CA GLY A 272 -1.72 13.45 -14.25
C GLY A 272 -2.02 11.97 -14.54
N ASN A 273 -2.01 11.58 -15.81
CA ASN A 273 -2.15 10.18 -16.23
C ASN A 273 -0.81 9.46 -16.40
N THR A 274 0.32 10.15 -16.25
CA THR A 274 1.64 9.52 -16.32
C THR A 274 1.90 8.72 -15.06
N LYS A 275 2.22 7.43 -15.23
CA LYS A 275 2.59 6.53 -14.13
C LYS A 275 4.05 6.73 -13.74
N ILE A 276 4.31 6.76 -12.43
CA ILE A 276 5.68 6.83 -11.89
C ILE A 276 6.06 5.46 -11.35
N HIS A 277 7.20 4.93 -11.81
CA HIS A 277 7.71 3.66 -11.28
C HIS A 277 7.95 3.78 -9.78
N THR A 278 7.38 2.85 -9.04
CA THR A 278 7.38 2.83 -7.58
C THR A 278 7.63 1.40 -7.14
N GLN A 279 8.51 1.23 -6.15
CA GLN A 279 8.66 -0.03 -5.43
C GLN A 279 8.64 0.23 -3.94
N THR A 280 7.97 -0.62 -3.19
CA THR A 280 8.06 -0.66 -1.72
C THR A 280 9.42 -1.21 -1.29
N LEU A 281 9.76 -1.06 0.00
CA LEU A 281 10.91 -1.73 0.61
C LEU A 281 10.81 -3.26 0.48
N ASN A 282 9.58 -3.81 0.51
CA ASN A 282 9.33 -5.23 0.26
C ASN A 282 9.81 -5.64 -1.14
N GLY A 283 9.42 -4.90 -2.18
CA GLY A 283 9.82 -5.18 -3.56
C GLY A 283 11.31 -4.95 -3.82
N ILE A 284 11.82 -3.76 -3.48
CA ILE A 284 13.18 -3.33 -3.90
C ILE A 284 14.30 -4.02 -3.14
N ALA A 285 14.03 -4.54 -1.94
CA ALA A 285 15.02 -5.17 -1.07
C ALA A 285 14.63 -6.59 -0.61
N HIS A 286 13.56 -7.18 -1.18
CA HIS A 286 13.05 -8.52 -0.85
C HIS A 286 12.75 -8.69 0.66
N VAL A 287 12.29 -7.63 1.33
CA VAL A 287 12.00 -7.67 2.78
C VAL A 287 10.66 -8.33 3.03
N ASP A 288 10.64 -9.46 3.74
CA ASP A 288 9.42 -10.23 4.00
C ASP A 288 8.52 -9.56 5.06
N TYR A 289 7.50 -8.81 4.63
CA TYR A 289 6.59 -8.08 5.54
C TYR A 289 5.75 -9.01 6.44
N LYS A 290 5.62 -10.31 6.12
CA LYS A 290 4.88 -11.27 6.95
C LYS A 290 5.70 -11.78 8.14
N LYS A 291 6.92 -11.28 8.34
CA LYS A 291 7.78 -11.58 9.49
C LYS A 291 8.03 -10.31 10.33
N PRO A 292 7.15 -9.98 11.30
CA PRO A 292 7.34 -8.81 12.17
C PRO A 292 8.69 -8.86 12.90
N GLY A 293 9.36 -7.71 12.98
CA GLY A 293 10.68 -7.60 13.58
C GLY A 293 11.83 -8.12 12.71
N SER A 294 11.60 -8.57 11.48
CA SER A 294 12.67 -9.08 10.60
C SER A 294 13.56 -7.99 9.99
N PHE A 295 13.22 -6.71 10.19
CA PHE A 295 13.94 -5.57 9.64
C PHE A 295 13.93 -4.40 10.62
N SER A 296 14.92 -3.53 10.50
CA SER A 296 15.10 -2.35 11.35
C SER A 296 15.09 -1.04 10.57
N TYR A 297 14.81 0.07 11.26
CA TYR A 297 14.96 1.41 10.70
C TYR A 297 16.40 1.68 10.23
N SER A 298 17.41 1.17 10.94
CA SER A 298 18.82 1.26 10.53
C SER A 298 19.08 0.58 9.17
N GLU A 299 18.45 -0.56 8.92
CA GLU A 299 18.53 -1.26 7.63
C GLU A 299 17.76 -0.52 6.53
N LEU A 300 16.62 0.09 6.85
CA LEU A 300 15.90 0.97 5.92
C LEU A 300 16.77 2.15 5.48
N PHE A 301 17.48 2.79 6.41
CA PHE A 301 18.46 3.82 6.07
C PHE A 301 19.63 3.29 5.23
N ALA A 302 20.06 2.04 5.45
CA ALA A 302 21.08 1.42 4.60
C ALA A 302 20.58 1.20 3.16
N VAL A 303 19.31 0.81 2.98
CA VAL A 303 18.67 0.73 1.66
C VAL A 303 18.59 2.10 1.01
N ALA A 304 18.16 3.13 1.75
CA ALA A 304 18.12 4.51 1.28
C ALA A 304 19.50 5.00 0.77
N ARG A 305 20.59 4.67 1.49
CA ARG A 305 21.97 4.96 1.04
C ARG A 305 22.34 4.21 -0.24
N LYS A 306 22.01 2.92 -0.36
CA LYS A 306 22.28 2.14 -1.58
C LYS A 306 21.55 2.71 -2.81
N LEU A 307 20.35 3.25 -2.59
CA LEU A 307 19.56 3.95 -3.60
C LEU A 307 19.98 5.41 -3.83
N LYS A 308 20.99 5.90 -3.09
CA LYS A 308 21.54 7.25 -3.18
C LYS A 308 20.51 8.34 -2.88
N LEU A 309 19.61 8.09 -1.93
CA LEU A 309 18.71 9.12 -1.42
C LEU A 309 19.52 10.28 -0.81
N THR A 310 18.98 11.46 -0.99
CA THR A 310 19.50 12.72 -0.49
C THR A 310 19.31 12.86 1.02
N ALA A 311 20.04 13.81 1.59
CA ALA A 311 19.94 14.19 2.99
C ALA A 311 18.50 14.56 3.44
N PRO A 312 17.74 15.40 2.70
CA PRO A 312 16.34 15.68 3.03
C PRO A 312 15.42 14.45 2.96
N GLU A 313 15.65 13.53 2.01
CA GLU A 313 14.87 12.29 1.93
C GLU A 313 15.17 11.36 3.13
N ALA A 314 16.41 11.32 3.61
CA ALA A 314 16.73 10.63 4.86
C ALA A 314 16.06 11.30 6.08
N GLU A 315 15.99 12.63 6.11
CA GLU A 315 15.27 13.36 7.15
C GLU A 315 13.77 13.01 7.17
N GLN A 316 13.14 12.86 6.00
CA GLN A 316 11.75 12.41 5.90
C GLN A 316 11.56 11.01 6.50
N LEU A 317 12.50 10.07 6.29
CA LEU A 317 12.45 8.75 6.95
C LEU A 317 12.55 8.86 8.48
N MET A 318 13.42 9.73 8.98
CA MET A 318 13.56 9.97 10.43
C MET A 318 12.26 10.50 11.03
N ARG A 319 11.63 11.49 10.39
CA ARG A 319 10.34 12.05 10.82
C ARG A 319 9.24 10.99 10.85
N ARG A 320 9.14 10.14 9.83
CA ARG A 320 8.16 9.03 9.77
C ARG A 320 8.37 8.03 10.90
N MET A 321 9.62 7.65 11.18
CA MET A 321 9.95 6.76 12.29
C MET A 321 9.51 7.35 13.63
N ILE A 322 9.90 8.59 13.92
CA ILE A 322 9.56 9.28 15.18
C ILE A 322 8.04 9.42 15.31
N PHE A 323 7.36 9.80 14.23
CA PHE A 323 5.90 9.88 14.21
C PHE A 323 5.24 8.54 14.48
N ASN A 324 5.70 7.45 13.85
CA ASN A 324 5.15 6.12 14.10
C ASN A 324 5.26 5.74 15.58
N ILE A 325 6.40 6.03 16.22
CA ILE A 325 6.64 5.76 17.64
C ILE A 325 5.70 6.58 18.54
N VAL A 326 5.63 7.89 18.33
CA VAL A 326 4.86 8.81 19.18
C VAL A 326 3.35 8.63 18.97
N ALA A 327 2.91 8.56 17.71
CA ALA A 327 1.50 8.43 17.33
C ALA A 327 0.97 7.00 17.43
N ARG A 328 1.80 6.03 17.84
CA ARG A 328 1.44 4.62 17.99
C ARG A 328 0.93 3.97 16.70
N ASN A 329 1.67 4.21 15.61
CA ASN A 329 1.50 3.46 14.36
C ASN A 329 2.48 2.27 14.36
N HIS A 330 2.01 1.10 14.80
CA HIS A 330 2.82 -0.12 14.76
C HIS A 330 2.82 -0.81 13.39
N ASP A 331 2.02 -0.34 12.43
CA ASP A 331 1.95 -0.89 11.07
C ASP A 331 3.07 -0.33 10.17
N ASP A 332 4.26 -0.14 10.72
CA ASP A 332 5.42 0.43 10.02
C ASP A 332 6.19 -0.63 9.22
N HIS A 333 5.47 -1.52 8.52
CA HIS A 333 6.07 -2.64 7.79
C HIS A 333 6.70 -2.22 6.46
N ALA A 334 7.46 -3.13 5.83
CA ALA A 334 8.17 -2.87 4.57
C ALA A 334 7.29 -2.39 3.40
N LYS A 335 6.00 -2.73 3.35
CA LYS A 335 5.09 -2.20 2.30
C LYS A 335 4.62 -0.75 2.51
N ASN A 336 4.90 -0.13 3.66
CA ASN A 336 4.53 1.27 3.97
C ASN A 336 5.69 2.26 3.77
N PHE A 337 6.80 1.78 3.20
CA PHE A 337 7.90 2.60 2.73
C PHE A 337 8.13 2.30 1.25
N ALA A 338 8.06 3.33 0.40
CA ALA A 338 8.30 3.18 -1.02
C ALA A 338 9.28 4.21 -1.57
N PHE A 339 9.85 3.86 -2.71
CA PHE A 339 10.79 4.66 -3.47
C PHE A 339 10.26 4.82 -4.89
N GLN A 340 10.49 5.99 -5.49
CA GLN A 340 10.10 6.28 -6.86
C GLN A 340 11.32 6.47 -7.74
N TYR A 341 11.26 5.95 -8.97
CA TYR A 341 12.25 6.23 -9.99
C TYR A 341 11.77 7.40 -10.85
N ARG A 342 12.48 8.53 -10.77
CA ARG A 342 12.18 9.76 -11.53
C ARG A 342 13.44 10.36 -12.10
N ALA A 343 13.39 10.79 -13.36
CA ALA A 343 14.49 11.51 -14.02
C ALA A 343 15.87 10.84 -13.82
N GLY A 344 15.93 9.51 -13.90
CA GLY A 344 17.17 8.75 -13.78
C GLY A 344 17.64 8.46 -12.34
N ARG A 345 16.92 8.88 -11.30
CA ARG A 345 17.28 8.63 -9.90
C ARG A 345 16.15 7.99 -9.09
N TRP A 346 16.53 7.25 -8.05
CA TRP A 346 15.61 6.85 -6.99
C TRP A 346 15.46 7.98 -5.97
N GLN A 347 14.23 8.17 -5.51
CA GLN A 347 13.86 9.12 -4.45
C GLN A 347 12.85 8.49 -3.51
N LEU A 348 12.72 9.02 -2.29
CA LEU A 348 11.68 8.56 -1.36
C LEU A 348 10.29 8.96 -1.89
N ALA A 349 9.31 8.05 -1.82
CA ALA A 349 7.92 8.41 -2.08
C ALA A 349 7.34 9.25 -0.93
N PRO A 350 6.33 10.12 -1.17
CA PRO A 350 5.52 10.70 -0.10
C PRO A 350 5.03 9.62 0.88
N ALA A 351 4.85 9.96 2.15
CA ALA A 351 4.29 9.02 3.13
C ALA A 351 2.82 8.72 2.81
N TYR A 352 2.41 7.50 3.14
CA TYR A 352 1.06 6.97 2.97
C TYR A 352 0.81 5.92 4.05
N ASP A 353 -0.45 5.53 4.24
CA ASP A 353 -0.88 4.53 5.25
C ASP A 353 -0.40 4.90 6.67
N VAL A 354 -0.47 6.19 7.00
CA VAL A 354 -0.12 6.72 8.33
C VAL A 354 -1.40 6.79 9.16
N ALA A 355 -1.59 5.82 10.05
CA ALA A 355 -2.79 5.70 10.86
C ALA A 355 -2.48 5.13 12.25
N TYR A 356 -3.42 5.26 13.19
CA TYR A 356 -3.33 4.54 14.45
C TYR A 356 -3.37 3.03 14.19
N SER A 357 -2.39 2.31 14.72
CA SER A 357 -2.34 0.87 14.62
C SER A 357 -1.69 0.29 15.87
N TYR A 358 -2.52 -0.06 16.85
CA TYR A 358 -2.09 -0.80 18.03
C TYR A 358 -3.25 -1.59 18.62
N LYS A 359 -3.01 -2.89 18.82
CA LYS A 359 -3.95 -3.82 19.45
C LYS A 359 -3.14 -4.85 20.27
N PRO A 360 -3.25 -4.86 21.62
CA PRO A 360 -2.43 -5.72 22.48
C PRO A 360 -2.48 -7.21 22.12
N ASP A 361 -3.64 -7.73 21.71
CA ASP A 361 -3.84 -9.14 21.39
C ASP A 361 -3.58 -9.48 19.92
N SER A 362 -3.12 -8.53 19.10
CA SER A 362 -2.81 -8.77 17.69
C SER A 362 -1.40 -9.30 17.51
N LYS A 363 -1.22 -10.38 16.74
CA LYS A 363 0.14 -10.85 16.39
C LYS A 363 0.90 -9.90 15.45
N TRP A 364 0.21 -8.97 14.80
CA TRP A 364 0.79 -8.07 13.80
C TRP A 364 1.13 -6.69 14.37
N VAL A 365 0.23 -6.14 15.19
CA VAL A 365 0.27 -4.73 15.61
C VAL A 365 0.27 -4.56 17.14
N ASN A 366 0.59 -5.60 17.90
CA ASN A 366 0.84 -5.46 19.35
C ASN A 366 2.15 -4.69 19.63
N GLN A 367 3.10 -4.70 18.71
CA GLN A 367 4.38 -3.99 18.76
C GLN A 367 4.70 -3.44 17.38
N HIS A 368 5.61 -2.47 17.29
CA HIS A 368 6.10 -1.98 15.99
C HIS A 368 6.57 -3.12 15.10
N TRP A 369 6.30 -3.05 13.81
CA TRP A 369 6.79 -4.04 12.87
C TRP A 369 8.30 -3.91 12.71
N MET A 370 8.83 -2.70 12.52
CA MET A 370 10.27 -2.47 12.43
C MET A 370 10.93 -2.39 13.81
N GLN A 371 12.17 -2.86 13.89
CA GLN A 371 13.02 -2.63 15.05
C GLN A 371 13.69 -1.26 15.03
N LEU A 372 13.88 -0.68 16.20
CA LEU A 372 14.83 0.41 16.45
C LEU A 372 15.72 0.01 17.62
N ASN A 373 17.03 0.05 17.41
CA ASN A 373 18.03 -0.30 18.44
C ASN A 373 17.77 -1.68 19.11
N GLY A 374 17.33 -2.68 18.32
CA GLY A 374 17.01 -4.03 18.80
C GLY A 374 15.68 -4.16 19.55
N LYS A 375 14.87 -3.09 19.61
CA LYS A 375 13.57 -3.07 20.29
C LYS A 375 12.42 -2.90 19.29
N ARG A 376 11.22 -3.31 19.69
CA ARG A 376 9.95 -3.10 18.94
C ARG A 376 8.88 -2.36 19.75
N GLU A 377 9.19 -2.05 20.99
CA GLU A 377 8.34 -1.31 21.93
C GLU A 377 9.24 -0.65 22.98
N ASP A 378 8.64 0.14 23.88
CA ASP A 378 9.33 0.81 24.99
C ASP A 378 10.58 1.61 24.57
N PHE A 379 10.51 2.21 23.37
CA PHE A 379 11.54 3.11 22.87
C PHE A 379 11.72 4.31 23.79
N THR A 380 12.94 4.79 23.89
CA THR A 380 13.33 6.03 24.57
C THR A 380 14.05 6.93 23.57
N ARG A 381 14.25 8.21 23.90
CA ARG A 381 15.14 9.07 23.09
C ARG A 381 16.53 8.46 22.85
N GLN A 382 17.05 7.68 23.81
CA GLN A 382 18.34 7.01 23.66
C GLN A 382 18.35 6.00 22.50
N ASP A 383 17.22 5.36 22.22
CA ASP A 383 17.09 4.44 21.08
C ASP A 383 17.08 5.20 19.76
N ILE A 384 16.54 6.42 19.72
CA ILE A 384 16.56 7.31 18.55
C ILE A 384 17.99 7.81 18.28
N TYR A 385 18.74 8.14 19.33
CA TYR A 385 20.15 8.56 19.22
C TYR A 385 21.07 7.49 18.63
N ALA A 386 20.67 6.21 18.62
CA ALA A 386 21.43 5.17 17.92
C ALA A 386 21.58 5.47 16.41
N LEU A 387 20.71 6.32 15.85
CA LEU A 387 20.76 6.74 14.45
C LEU A 387 21.63 7.97 14.18
N GLU A 388 22.29 8.57 15.19
CA GLU A 388 23.28 9.64 14.98
C GLU A 388 24.38 9.20 13.99
N GLN A 389 24.75 7.93 14.04
CA GLN A 389 25.79 7.35 13.18
C GLN A 389 25.33 7.10 11.73
N VAL A 390 24.03 7.21 11.45
CA VAL A 390 23.47 6.95 10.11
C VAL A 390 23.75 8.09 9.15
N SER A 391 23.77 9.33 9.65
CA SER A 391 24.00 10.53 8.87
C SER A 391 24.55 11.65 9.77
N PRO A 392 25.58 12.41 9.33
CA PRO A 392 26.08 13.58 10.07
C PRO A 392 25.02 14.65 10.37
N LEU A 393 23.89 14.63 9.65
CA LEU A 393 22.79 15.56 9.86
C LEU A 393 21.96 15.24 11.12
N PHE A 394 21.99 13.99 11.59
CA PHE A 394 21.20 13.53 12.73
C PHE A 394 21.92 13.82 14.06
N SER A 395 22.35 15.06 14.26
CA SER A 395 22.82 15.51 15.57
C SER A 395 21.73 15.35 16.63
N ARG A 396 22.09 15.11 17.88
CA ARG A 396 21.13 15.03 19.00
C ARG A 396 20.16 16.18 19.05
N HIS A 397 20.65 17.41 18.92
CA HIS A 397 19.80 18.60 18.92
C HIS A 397 18.72 18.56 17.82
N LYS A 398 19.07 18.06 16.63
CA LYS A 398 18.11 17.91 15.53
C LYS A 398 17.10 16.79 15.79
N LEU A 399 17.56 15.67 16.34
CA LEU A 399 16.68 14.55 16.71
C LEU A 399 15.70 14.96 17.82
N ASP A 400 16.19 15.65 18.85
CA ASP A 400 15.35 16.23 19.91
C ASP A 400 14.31 17.18 19.34
N ALA A 401 14.70 18.10 18.46
CA ALA A 401 13.76 19.01 17.83
C ALA A 401 12.67 18.28 17.02
N MET A 402 13.00 17.18 16.34
CA MET A 402 12.01 16.34 15.63
C MET A 402 11.08 15.61 16.59
N VAL A 403 11.61 15.06 17.69
CA VAL A 403 10.81 14.41 18.73
C VAL A 403 9.86 15.42 19.36
N ASP A 404 10.36 16.57 19.79
CA ASP A 404 9.57 17.61 20.46
C ASP A 404 8.46 18.15 19.55
N GLN A 405 8.77 18.41 18.26
CA GLN A 405 7.77 18.80 17.26
C GLN A 405 6.68 17.72 17.10
N THR A 406 7.08 16.45 17.11
CA THR A 406 6.15 15.32 16.97
C THR A 406 5.25 15.20 18.21
N LEU A 407 5.82 15.32 19.40
CA LEU A 407 5.08 15.32 20.67
C LEU A 407 4.05 16.44 20.70
N GLU A 408 4.44 17.66 20.31
CA GLU A 408 3.55 18.81 20.23
C GLU A 408 2.39 18.55 19.25
N SER A 409 2.68 18.06 18.04
CA SER A 409 1.64 17.79 17.05
C SER A 409 0.70 16.66 17.47
N VAL A 410 1.24 15.53 17.94
CA VAL A 410 0.42 14.38 18.35
C VAL A 410 -0.44 14.72 19.57
N SER A 411 0.02 15.60 20.46
CA SER A 411 -0.80 16.09 21.59
C SER A 411 -2.10 16.80 21.16
N GLN A 412 -2.17 17.28 19.91
CA GLN A 412 -3.37 17.90 19.35
C GLN A 412 -4.47 16.89 18.97
N TRP A 413 -4.18 15.59 19.04
CA TRP A 413 -5.11 14.51 18.65
C TRP A 413 -6.53 14.71 19.18
N PRO A 414 -6.80 14.92 20.49
CA PRO A 414 -8.17 15.03 20.98
C PRO A 414 -8.95 16.18 20.35
N ARG A 415 -8.28 17.32 20.13
CA ARG A 415 -8.88 18.51 19.52
C ARG A 415 -9.18 18.29 18.04
N LEU A 416 -8.19 17.83 17.27
CA LEU A 416 -8.34 17.61 15.83
C LEU A 416 -9.34 16.48 15.54
N ALA A 417 -9.32 15.41 16.34
CA ALA A 417 -10.23 14.29 16.19
C ALA A 417 -11.69 14.69 16.44
N ALA A 418 -11.96 15.47 17.49
CA ALA A 418 -13.29 16.01 17.74
C ALA A 418 -13.77 16.96 16.64
N GLN A 419 -12.87 17.76 16.04
CA GLN A 419 -13.18 18.67 14.94
C GLN A 419 -13.51 17.95 13.62
N ASN A 420 -13.13 16.69 13.47
CA ASN A 420 -13.28 15.91 12.24
C ASN A 420 -14.20 14.69 12.43
N ASP A 421 -15.13 14.74 13.39
CA ASP A 421 -16.14 13.71 13.63
C ASP A 421 -15.57 12.31 13.97
N VAL A 422 -14.37 12.22 14.57
CA VAL A 422 -13.88 10.93 15.07
C VAL A 422 -14.73 10.50 16.29
N PRO A 423 -15.21 9.25 16.36
CA PRO A 423 -16.03 8.78 17.49
C PRO A 423 -15.30 8.92 18.82
N SER A 424 -16.00 9.40 19.86
CA SER A 424 -15.38 9.70 21.17
C SER A 424 -14.68 8.48 21.80
N ALA A 425 -15.22 7.28 21.62
CA ALA A 425 -14.59 6.05 22.11
C ALA A 425 -13.22 5.80 21.44
N LEU A 426 -13.10 6.09 20.14
CA LEU A 426 -11.85 5.97 19.39
C LEU A 426 -10.86 7.07 19.79
N ILE A 427 -11.35 8.29 20.05
CA ILE A 427 -10.52 9.40 20.55
C ILE A 427 -9.83 9.00 21.86
N GLU A 428 -10.59 8.53 22.84
CA GLU A 428 -10.07 8.16 24.16
C GLU A 428 -9.15 6.92 24.09
N LEU A 429 -9.50 5.94 23.25
CA LEU A 429 -8.66 4.77 23.02
C LEU A 429 -7.27 5.16 22.50
N ILE A 430 -7.22 5.98 21.46
CA ILE A 430 -5.96 6.39 20.82
C ILE A 430 -5.15 7.28 21.76
N ARG A 431 -5.81 8.24 22.41
CA ARG A 431 -5.17 9.15 23.38
C ARG A 431 -4.43 8.39 24.49
N LYS A 432 -5.01 7.28 24.98
CA LYS A 432 -4.42 6.45 26.02
C LYS A 432 -3.10 5.78 25.59
N HIS A 433 -2.93 5.51 24.30
CA HIS A 433 -1.83 4.70 23.79
C HIS A 433 -0.69 5.50 23.13
N GLN A 434 -0.98 6.74 22.71
CA GLN A 434 0.03 7.67 22.20
C GLN A 434 1.15 7.89 23.23
N ARG A 435 2.39 7.98 22.74
CA ARG A 435 3.60 8.07 23.58
C ARG A 435 4.05 9.52 23.72
N LEU A 436 3.29 10.29 24.49
CA LEU A 436 3.57 11.70 24.73
C LEU A 436 4.65 11.97 25.79
N ASP A 437 5.25 10.91 26.33
CA ASP A 437 6.26 10.91 27.40
C ASP A 437 7.67 10.52 26.93
N LEU A 438 7.91 10.55 25.60
CA LEU A 438 9.12 10.00 24.95
C LEU A 438 10.42 10.76 25.23
#